data_AF-A0A1F9MWS4-F1
#
_entry.id   AF-A0A1F9MWS4-F1
#
_cell.length_a   1.000
_cell.length_b   1.000
_cell.length_c   1.000
_cell.angle_alpha   90.00
_cell.angle_beta   90.00
_cell.angle_gamma   90.00
#
_symmetry.space_group_name_H-M   'P 1'
#
loop_
_entity.id
_entity.type
_entity.pdbx_description
1 polymer ?
#
loop_
_entity_poly.entity_id
_entity_poly.type
_entity_poly.pdbx_seq_one_letter_code
_entity_poly.pdbx_strand_id
1 'polypeptide(L)'
;MKAVWRAFHKGGWLVAGLVLGSTISTAVANDRVETLYRKLEVLAEVLGQIENHYVDSISPQDLVYGAARGAVAELDDHSAFFTPEEYRELIDVTEGEYAGIGVELSTRDNAIEVVAVFDGSPAQRAGMQVGSRILRVDDETFDGRNIEAVHASLRGAPGTKVVLTVLAPDRDDPWTFTLVRRWIRVAPIEARPVLPGVEYVHIKSFARRIATDLDAQLARRPPKSGLVIDLRGNPGGLFDEAIAVSDLFLSEGPIVSVTGKSGRVIEQHAAHERGTQPNYPIAILIDNGSASAAEIVAGALHDRGRARLFGERSYGKGSVQSILDLSDGSGLKLTVARYFTPSGQQIDSKGIEPDDAVPAQQNSDTVLDAALDWLSD
;
A
#
# COMPACT_ATOMS: atom_id res chain seq x y z
N MET A 1 -52.23 -25.25 76.42
CA MET A 1 -52.81 -24.17 77.25
C MET A 1 -51.68 -23.26 77.70
N LYS A 2 -51.76 -21.93 77.44
CA LYS A 2 -50.93 -20.77 77.91
C LYS A 2 -49.58 -21.11 78.60
N ALA A 3 -48.40 -20.62 78.24
CA ALA A 3 -47.99 -19.27 77.82
C ALA A 3 -46.46 -19.21 77.53
N VAL A 4 -46.07 -18.36 76.55
CA VAL A 4 -44.94 -17.37 76.52
C VAL A 4 -43.46 -17.80 76.71
N TRP A 5 -42.62 -17.55 75.68
CA TRP A 5 -41.42 -16.64 75.70
C TRP A 5 -40.77 -16.55 74.30
N ARG A 6 -40.78 -15.36 73.65
CA ARG A 6 -39.67 -14.39 73.41
C ARG A 6 -38.62 -14.73 72.31
N ALA A 7 -38.68 -13.90 71.24
CA ALA A 7 -37.68 -12.88 70.84
C ALA A 7 -36.71 -13.13 69.64
N PHE A 8 -36.39 -11.98 69.00
CA PHE A 8 -35.29 -11.69 68.05
C PHE A 8 -35.47 -12.19 66.59
N HIS A 9 -35.16 -11.47 65.51
CA HIS A 9 -34.71 -10.11 65.19
C HIS A 9 -34.58 -10.01 63.64
N LYS A 10 -34.43 -8.79 63.09
CA LYS A 10 -34.04 -8.42 61.71
C LYS A 10 -35.22 -8.47 60.71
N GLY A 11 -35.54 -7.42 59.95
CA GLY A 11 -34.80 -6.22 59.58
C GLY A 11 -35.24 -5.92 58.15
N GLY A 12 -36.21 -5.01 58.00
CA GLY A 12 -36.70 -4.60 56.70
C GLY A 12 -35.66 -3.76 55.98
N TRP A 13 -35.21 -4.23 54.82
CA TRP A 13 -34.50 -3.42 53.83
C TRP A 13 -35.32 -3.41 52.55
N LEU A 14 -35.64 -2.19 52.10
CA LEU A 14 -36.19 -1.87 50.80
C LEU A 14 -35.33 -2.49 49.68
N VAL A 15 -35.92 -3.33 48.85
CA VAL A 15 -35.39 -3.63 47.52
C VAL A 15 -36.24 -2.85 46.51
N ALA A 16 -35.88 -1.59 46.29
CA ALA A 16 -36.27 -0.88 45.09
C ALA A 16 -35.33 -1.34 43.97
N GLY A 17 -35.72 -2.39 43.25
CA GLY A 17 -35.01 -2.87 42.07
C GLY A 17 -35.15 -1.85 40.95
N LEU A 18 -34.10 -1.05 40.73
CA LEU A 18 -33.96 -0.13 39.62
C LEU A 18 -33.65 -0.94 38.34
N VAL A 19 -34.68 -1.37 37.62
CA VAL A 19 -34.56 -1.84 36.23
C VAL A 19 -34.64 -0.61 35.32
N LEU A 20 -33.56 0.15 35.20
CA LEU A 20 -33.48 1.31 34.30
C LEU A 20 -32.16 1.41 33.52
N GLY A 21 -31.44 0.29 33.38
CA GLY A 21 -30.14 0.25 32.70
C GLY A 21 -30.13 -0.44 31.32
N SER A 22 -31.17 -1.19 30.93
CA SER A 22 -31.12 -2.08 29.76
C SER A 22 -31.99 -1.64 28.56
N THR A 23 -32.85 -0.63 28.71
CA THR A 23 -33.77 -0.20 27.63
C THR A 23 -33.20 0.90 26.73
N ILE A 24 -32.13 1.58 27.14
CA ILE A 24 -31.56 2.72 26.38
C ILE A 24 -30.59 2.24 25.27
N SER A 25 -29.95 1.08 25.42
CA SER A 25 -29.05 0.54 24.38
C SER A 25 -29.77 -0.11 23.20
N THR A 26 -30.96 -0.68 23.40
CA THR A 26 -31.72 -1.33 22.31
C THR A 26 -32.46 -0.33 21.43
N ALA A 27 -33.00 0.75 22.00
CA ALA A 27 -33.75 1.76 21.25
C ALA A 27 -32.87 2.55 20.26
N VAL A 28 -31.65 2.93 20.65
CA VAL A 28 -30.71 3.69 19.79
C VAL A 28 -30.15 2.84 18.65
N ALA A 29 -29.97 1.53 18.87
CA ALA A 29 -29.59 0.59 17.80
C ALA A 29 -30.75 0.39 16.81
N ASN A 30 -31.99 0.29 17.29
CA ASN A 30 -33.18 0.09 16.47
C ASN A 30 -33.46 1.30 15.55
N ASP A 31 -33.28 2.52 16.07
CA ASP A 31 -33.54 3.77 15.34
C ASP A 31 -32.52 4.01 14.20
N ARG A 32 -31.24 3.66 14.43
CA ARG A 32 -30.20 3.70 13.38
C ARG A 32 -30.46 2.69 12.27
N VAL A 33 -30.90 1.50 12.62
CA VAL A 33 -31.20 0.41 11.69
C VAL A 33 -32.44 0.77 10.85
N GLU A 34 -33.50 1.29 11.47
CA GLU A 34 -34.71 1.76 10.77
C GLU A 34 -34.42 2.94 9.84
N THR A 35 -33.54 3.86 10.25
CA THR A 35 -33.09 4.98 9.42
C THR A 35 -32.25 4.51 8.22
N LEU A 36 -31.43 3.47 8.39
CA LEU A 36 -30.65 2.90 7.29
C LEU A 36 -31.54 2.16 6.28
N TYR A 37 -32.50 1.37 6.75
CA TYR A 37 -33.44 0.67 5.88
C TYR A 37 -34.27 1.63 5.02
N ARG A 38 -34.80 2.72 5.60
CA ARG A 38 -35.49 3.77 4.81
C ARG A 38 -34.59 4.43 3.76
N LYS A 39 -33.30 4.58 4.03
CA LYS A 39 -32.35 5.13 3.04
C LYS A 39 -32.02 4.11 1.94
N LEU A 40 -31.98 2.82 2.28
CA LEU A 40 -31.83 1.75 1.29
C LEU A 40 -33.05 1.64 0.37
N GLU A 41 -34.27 1.91 0.87
CA GLU A 41 -35.48 2.00 0.04
C GLU A 41 -35.32 3.08 -1.04
N VAL A 42 -34.84 4.27 -0.68
CA VAL A 42 -34.57 5.34 -1.66
C VAL A 42 -33.54 4.91 -2.71
N LEU A 43 -32.46 4.23 -2.30
CA LEU A 43 -31.49 3.70 -3.26
C LEU A 43 -32.12 2.67 -4.20
N ALA A 44 -32.93 1.75 -3.67
CA ALA A 44 -33.63 0.75 -4.46
C ALA A 44 -34.65 1.38 -5.43
N GLU A 45 -35.37 2.42 -4.99
CA GLU A 45 -36.27 3.20 -5.84
C GLU A 45 -35.51 3.84 -7.00
N VAL A 46 -34.37 4.49 -6.73
CA VAL A 46 -33.53 5.11 -7.76
C VAL A 46 -33.06 4.07 -8.77
N LEU A 47 -32.53 2.93 -8.30
CA LEU A 47 -32.08 1.84 -9.17
C LEU A 47 -33.23 1.31 -10.05
N GLY A 48 -34.42 1.13 -9.48
CA GLY A 48 -35.61 0.71 -10.21
C GLY A 48 -36.10 1.75 -11.21
N GLN A 49 -36.00 3.06 -10.91
CA GLN A 49 -36.33 4.11 -11.88
C GLN A 49 -35.38 4.08 -13.08
N ILE A 50 -34.08 3.88 -12.84
CA ILE A 50 -33.07 3.78 -13.91
C ILE A 50 -33.33 2.55 -14.79
N GLU A 51 -33.52 1.37 -14.20
CA GLU A 51 -33.78 0.13 -14.96
C GLU A 51 -35.01 0.22 -15.86
N ASN A 52 -36.07 0.91 -15.41
CA ASN A 52 -37.33 0.99 -16.16
C ASN A 52 -37.40 2.15 -17.18
N HIS A 53 -36.60 3.19 -17.01
CA HIS A 53 -36.76 4.44 -17.79
C HIS A 53 -35.48 4.93 -18.49
N TYR A 54 -34.31 4.33 -18.22
CA TYR A 54 -33.09 4.71 -18.92
C TYR A 54 -33.17 4.27 -20.39
N VAL A 55 -32.67 5.14 -21.28
CA VAL A 55 -32.85 4.99 -22.74
C VAL A 55 -32.03 3.84 -23.33
N ASP A 56 -30.93 3.48 -22.67
CA ASP A 56 -30.00 2.42 -23.08
C ASP A 56 -30.04 1.23 -22.11
N SER A 57 -29.60 0.05 -22.58
CA SER A 57 -29.49 -1.14 -21.72
C SER A 57 -28.30 -1.03 -20.76
N ILE A 58 -28.52 -1.28 -19.47
CA ILE A 58 -27.48 -1.37 -18.45
C ILE A 58 -27.68 -2.64 -17.62
N SER A 59 -26.60 -3.29 -17.18
CA SER A 59 -26.72 -4.48 -16.34
C SER A 59 -27.03 -4.09 -14.88
N PRO A 60 -27.87 -4.86 -14.15
CA PRO A 60 -28.09 -4.63 -12.73
C PRO A 60 -26.80 -4.67 -11.89
N GLN A 61 -25.83 -5.48 -12.30
CA GLN A 61 -24.53 -5.58 -11.63
C GLN A 61 -23.74 -4.28 -11.74
N ASP A 62 -23.69 -3.67 -12.94
CA ASP A 62 -22.99 -2.41 -13.16
C ASP A 62 -23.61 -1.26 -12.35
N LEU A 63 -24.95 -1.25 -12.23
CA LEU A 63 -25.65 -0.27 -11.39
C LEU A 63 -25.31 -0.42 -9.92
N VAL A 64 -25.31 -1.66 -9.39
CA VAL A 64 -24.97 -1.93 -7.99
C VAL A 64 -23.50 -1.61 -7.70
N TYR A 65 -22.59 -1.99 -8.59
CA TYR A 65 -21.17 -1.65 -8.45
C TYR A 65 -20.90 -0.16 -8.58
N GLY A 66 -21.60 0.54 -9.48
CA GLY A 66 -21.58 2.00 -9.57
C GLY A 66 -22.03 2.68 -8.27
N ALA A 67 -23.12 2.19 -7.67
CA ALA A 67 -23.61 2.69 -6.38
C ALA A 67 -22.61 2.42 -5.25
N ALA A 68 -22.00 1.23 -5.19
CA ALA A 68 -20.98 0.90 -4.22
C ALA A 68 -19.74 1.80 -4.34
N ARG A 69 -19.25 2.01 -5.56
CA ARG A 69 -18.14 2.94 -5.84
C ARG A 69 -18.46 4.36 -5.39
N GLY A 70 -19.66 4.85 -5.74
CA GLY A 70 -20.11 6.18 -5.31
C GLY A 70 -20.18 6.33 -3.79
N ALA A 71 -20.71 5.33 -3.08
CA ALA A 71 -20.77 5.34 -1.62
C ALA A 71 -19.39 5.34 -0.96
N VAL A 72 -18.43 4.60 -1.51
CA VAL A 72 -17.06 4.53 -0.97
C VAL A 72 -16.26 5.80 -1.28
N ALA A 73 -16.49 6.43 -2.44
CA ALA A 73 -15.83 7.68 -2.83
C ALA A 73 -16.15 8.86 -1.89
N GLU A 74 -17.27 8.80 -1.16
CA GLU A 74 -17.64 9.80 -0.14
C GLU A 74 -16.84 9.68 1.18
N LEU A 75 -16.05 8.61 1.35
CA LEU A 75 -15.32 8.34 2.60
C LEU A 75 -13.98 9.08 2.66
N ASP A 76 -13.08 8.75 1.74
CA ASP A 76 -11.74 9.33 1.59
C ASP A 76 -11.11 8.88 0.25
N ASP A 77 -9.99 9.51 -0.12
CA ASP A 77 -9.24 9.21 -1.36
C ASP A 77 -8.45 7.88 -1.31
N HIS A 78 -8.62 7.09 -0.25
CA HIS A 78 -7.87 5.85 -0.01
C HIS A 78 -8.76 4.61 0.08
N SER A 79 -10.07 4.80 0.24
CA SER A 79 -11.07 3.75 0.27
C SER A 79 -11.57 3.52 -1.15
N ALA A 80 -11.72 2.26 -1.53
CA ALA A 80 -12.16 1.90 -2.87
C ALA A 80 -12.90 0.58 -2.88
N PHE A 81 -13.92 0.50 -3.73
CA PHE A 81 -14.58 -0.75 -4.11
C PHE A 81 -13.92 -1.29 -5.38
N PHE A 82 -13.61 -2.57 -5.37
CA PHE A 82 -13.02 -3.31 -6.48
C PHE A 82 -13.98 -4.39 -6.92
N THR A 83 -14.31 -4.44 -8.20
CA THR A 83 -14.98 -5.60 -8.82
C THR A 83 -14.15 -6.87 -8.61
N PRO A 84 -14.71 -8.08 -8.79
CA PRO A 84 -13.94 -9.32 -8.61
C PRO A 84 -12.66 -9.38 -9.45
N GLU A 85 -12.68 -8.82 -10.66
CA GLU A 85 -11.52 -8.73 -11.56
C GLU A 85 -10.47 -7.77 -11.01
N GLU A 86 -10.87 -6.53 -10.71
CA GLU A 86 -9.99 -5.51 -10.13
C GLU A 86 -9.41 -5.95 -8.77
N TYR A 87 -10.20 -6.71 -8.00
CA TYR A 87 -9.79 -7.20 -6.69
C TYR A 87 -8.70 -8.27 -6.79
N ARG A 88 -8.82 -9.20 -7.74
CA ARG A 88 -7.75 -10.17 -8.03
C ARG A 88 -6.46 -9.45 -8.41
N GLU A 89 -6.54 -8.46 -9.31
CA GLU A 89 -5.38 -7.67 -9.72
C GLU A 89 -4.72 -6.94 -8.53
N LEU A 90 -5.53 -6.39 -7.60
CA LEU A 90 -5.01 -5.76 -6.38
C LEU A 90 -4.23 -6.78 -5.54
N ILE A 91 -4.78 -7.98 -5.31
CA ILE A 91 -4.12 -9.02 -4.53
C ILE A 91 -2.80 -9.42 -5.18
N ASP A 92 -2.79 -9.68 -6.48
CA ASP A 92 -1.57 -10.07 -7.19
C ASP A 92 -0.44 -9.06 -6.98
N VAL A 93 -0.75 -7.77 -7.16
CA VAL A 93 0.22 -6.67 -6.96
C VAL A 93 0.79 -6.68 -5.55
N THR A 94 -0.04 -6.93 -4.52
CA THR A 94 0.44 -7.02 -3.13
C THR A 94 1.32 -8.25 -2.87
N GLU A 95 1.17 -9.30 -3.66
CA GLU A 95 2.06 -10.46 -3.63
C GLU A 95 3.39 -10.20 -4.36
N GLY A 96 3.57 -9.01 -4.94
CA GLY A 96 4.72 -8.67 -5.78
C GLY A 96 4.64 -9.29 -7.17
N GLU A 97 3.44 -9.72 -7.58
CA GLU A 97 3.17 -10.35 -8.85
C GLU A 97 2.20 -9.51 -9.68
N TYR A 98 2.27 -9.58 -11.00
CA TYR A 98 1.19 -9.09 -11.84
C TYR A 98 1.07 -9.93 -13.11
N ALA A 99 -0.13 -10.01 -13.67
CA ALA A 99 -0.35 -10.68 -14.94
C ALA A 99 -0.09 -9.74 -16.11
N GLY A 100 0.96 -10.01 -16.90
CA GLY A 100 1.32 -9.19 -18.05
C GLY A 100 2.49 -9.73 -18.84
N ILE A 101 3.20 -8.83 -19.54
CA ILE A 101 4.30 -9.19 -20.44
C ILE A 101 5.70 -9.00 -19.85
N GLY A 102 5.80 -8.34 -18.70
CA GLY A 102 7.05 -8.19 -17.93
C GLY A 102 8.00 -7.10 -18.44
N VAL A 103 7.50 -5.87 -18.54
CA VAL A 103 8.27 -4.69 -18.93
C VAL A 103 8.00 -3.54 -17.98
N GLU A 104 8.96 -2.63 -17.88
CA GLU A 104 8.81 -1.31 -17.27
C GLU A 104 8.86 -0.26 -18.37
N LEU A 105 7.95 0.71 -18.33
CA LEU A 105 7.78 1.73 -19.35
C LEU A 105 8.04 3.11 -18.77
N SER A 106 8.51 4.01 -19.62
CA SER A 106 8.60 5.43 -19.31
C SER A 106 8.24 6.25 -20.54
N THR A 107 7.80 7.49 -20.32
CA THR A 107 7.59 8.44 -21.41
C THR A 107 8.88 9.24 -21.62
N ARG A 108 9.46 9.15 -22.81
CA ARG A 108 10.59 9.97 -23.25
C ARG A 108 10.28 10.59 -24.61
N ASP A 109 10.48 11.90 -24.75
CA ASP A 109 10.25 12.64 -26.01
C ASP A 109 8.86 12.38 -26.64
N ASN A 110 7.82 12.31 -25.80
CA ASN A 110 6.44 12.00 -26.18
C ASN A 110 6.25 10.60 -26.83
N ALA A 111 7.20 9.69 -26.63
CA ALA A 111 7.10 8.27 -26.97
C ALA A 111 7.12 7.41 -25.70
N ILE A 112 6.47 6.25 -25.77
CA ILE A 112 6.49 5.24 -24.71
C ILE A 112 7.64 4.30 -24.98
N GLU A 113 8.60 4.25 -24.06
CA GLU A 113 9.85 3.51 -24.18
C GLU A 113 9.96 2.45 -23.09
N VAL A 114 10.51 1.29 -23.45
CA VAL A 114 10.84 0.22 -22.53
C VAL A 114 12.12 0.57 -21.78
N VAL A 115 12.03 0.81 -20.49
CA VAL A 115 13.20 1.14 -19.64
C VAL A 115 13.76 -0.08 -18.91
N ALA A 116 12.94 -1.12 -18.71
CA ALA A 116 13.40 -2.40 -18.20
C ALA A 116 12.60 -3.57 -18.79
N VAL A 117 13.26 -4.72 -18.90
CA VAL A 117 12.65 -5.99 -19.30
C VAL A 117 12.94 -7.01 -18.22
N PHE A 118 11.89 -7.58 -17.62
CA PHE A 118 12.07 -8.46 -16.46
C PHE A 118 12.55 -9.85 -16.86
N ASP A 119 13.40 -10.44 -16.03
CA ASP A 119 13.96 -11.77 -16.25
C ASP A 119 12.88 -12.86 -16.30
N GLY A 120 13.04 -13.78 -17.24
CA GLY A 120 12.09 -14.85 -17.51
C GLY A 120 10.73 -14.38 -18.05
N SER A 121 10.53 -13.10 -18.34
CA SER A 121 9.25 -12.58 -18.83
C SER A 121 8.94 -13.01 -20.28
N PRO A 122 7.67 -12.92 -20.73
CA PRO A 122 7.33 -13.01 -22.14
C PRO A 122 8.10 -12.02 -23.02
N ALA A 123 8.25 -10.76 -22.57
CA ALA A 123 9.00 -9.74 -23.31
C ALA A 123 10.48 -10.11 -23.48
N GLN A 124 11.14 -10.60 -22.44
CA GLN A 124 12.53 -11.07 -22.54
C GLN A 124 12.65 -12.23 -23.54
N ARG A 125 11.76 -13.23 -23.46
CA ARG A 125 11.76 -14.37 -24.40
C ARG A 125 11.51 -13.96 -25.85
N ALA A 126 10.77 -12.88 -26.08
CA ALA A 126 10.56 -12.32 -27.40
C ALA A 126 11.74 -11.47 -27.91
N GLY A 127 12.80 -11.29 -27.10
CA GLY A 127 13.97 -10.50 -27.45
C GLY A 127 13.73 -8.99 -27.38
N MET A 128 12.75 -8.55 -26.58
CA MET A 128 12.52 -7.12 -26.36
C MET A 128 13.74 -6.48 -25.69
N GLN A 129 14.11 -5.28 -26.17
CA GLN A 129 15.28 -4.56 -25.70
C GLN A 129 14.87 -3.33 -24.89
N VAL A 130 15.68 -2.97 -23.90
CA VAL A 130 15.64 -1.63 -23.28
C VAL A 130 15.89 -0.59 -24.38
N GLY A 131 15.13 0.49 -24.38
CA GLY A 131 15.11 1.50 -25.44
C GLY A 131 14.08 1.24 -26.55
N SER A 132 13.39 0.09 -26.54
CA SER A 132 12.35 -0.19 -27.54
C SER A 132 11.16 0.75 -27.36
N ARG A 133 10.69 1.36 -28.45
CA ARG A 133 9.51 2.23 -28.44
C ARG A 133 8.25 1.42 -28.74
N ILE A 134 7.24 1.52 -27.88
CA ILE A 134 5.93 0.91 -28.11
C ILE A 134 5.13 1.81 -29.04
N LEU A 135 4.76 1.27 -30.21
CA LEU A 135 3.98 2.00 -31.21
C LEU A 135 2.50 1.61 -31.19
N ARG A 136 2.21 0.33 -30.94
CA ARG A 136 0.85 -0.22 -30.96
C ARG A 136 0.71 -1.40 -29.98
N VAL A 137 -0.40 -1.44 -29.25
CA VAL A 137 -0.85 -2.60 -28.46
C VAL A 137 -2.19 -3.05 -29.02
N ASP A 138 -2.28 -4.30 -29.44
CA ASP A 138 -3.38 -4.83 -30.24
C ASP A 138 -3.70 -3.88 -31.40
N ASP A 139 -4.92 -3.36 -31.51
CA ASP A 139 -5.33 -2.45 -32.59
C ASP A 139 -5.22 -0.96 -32.22
N GLU A 140 -4.69 -0.64 -31.04
CA GLU A 140 -4.61 0.71 -30.50
C GLU A 140 -3.20 1.29 -30.59
N THR A 141 -3.10 2.52 -31.10
CA THR A 141 -1.85 3.31 -31.12
C THR A 141 -1.81 4.27 -29.95
N PHE A 142 -0.62 4.43 -29.37
CA PHE A 142 -0.43 5.27 -28.18
C PHE A 142 0.64 6.32 -28.42
N ASP A 143 0.47 7.50 -27.82
CA ASP A 143 1.52 8.51 -27.69
C ASP A 143 1.95 8.62 -26.22
N GLY A 144 2.99 9.41 -25.94
CA GLY A 144 3.54 9.58 -24.59
C GLY A 144 2.56 10.08 -23.52
N ARG A 145 1.37 10.56 -23.88
CA ARG A 145 0.35 11.03 -22.93
C ARG A 145 -0.52 9.88 -22.36
N ASN A 146 -0.48 8.70 -22.99
CA ASN A 146 -1.35 7.58 -22.68
C ASN A 146 -0.62 6.38 -22.06
N ILE A 147 0.47 6.62 -21.31
CA ILE A 147 1.26 5.53 -20.71
C ILE A 147 0.43 4.62 -19.79
N GLU A 148 -0.53 5.17 -19.04
CA GLU A 148 -1.44 4.39 -18.19
C GLU A 148 -2.34 3.45 -19.00
N ALA A 149 -2.86 3.93 -20.14
CA ALA A 149 -3.65 3.09 -21.03
C ALA A 149 -2.81 1.97 -21.64
N VAL A 150 -1.53 2.23 -21.98
CA VAL A 150 -0.61 1.18 -22.40
C VAL A 150 -0.38 0.16 -21.30
N HIS A 151 -0.14 0.59 -20.06
CA HIS A 151 0.01 -0.33 -18.93
C HIS A 151 -1.22 -1.23 -18.77
N ALA A 152 -2.43 -0.66 -18.85
CA ALA A 152 -3.68 -1.41 -18.79
C ALA A 152 -3.77 -2.44 -19.94
N SER A 153 -3.49 -2.03 -21.18
CA SER A 153 -3.56 -2.92 -22.35
C SER A 153 -2.49 -4.03 -22.32
N LEU A 154 -1.34 -3.81 -21.70
CA LEU A 154 -0.31 -4.83 -21.53
C LEU A 154 -0.63 -5.85 -20.42
N ARG A 155 -1.48 -5.48 -19.47
CA ARG A 155 -2.00 -6.36 -18.41
C ARG A 155 -3.19 -7.16 -18.90
N GLY A 156 -3.55 -8.19 -18.14
CA GLY A 156 -4.70 -9.06 -18.42
C GLY A 156 -4.46 -10.49 -17.98
N ALA A 157 -5.54 -11.27 -17.96
CA ALA A 157 -5.53 -12.63 -17.39
C ALA A 157 -4.38 -13.50 -17.97
N PRO A 158 -3.66 -14.26 -17.12
CA PRO A 158 -2.61 -15.17 -17.57
C PRO A 158 -3.10 -16.13 -18.67
N GLY A 159 -2.27 -16.38 -19.67
CA GLY A 159 -2.58 -17.22 -20.83
C GLY A 159 -3.29 -16.49 -21.97
N THR A 160 -3.81 -15.28 -21.74
CA THR A 160 -4.32 -14.43 -22.83
C THR A 160 -3.19 -13.89 -23.70
N LYS A 161 -3.52 -13.48 -24.92
CA LYS A 161 -2.55 -12.95 -25.90
C LYS A 161 -2.66 -11.44 -26.01
N VAL A 162 -1.53 -10.82 -26.32
CA VAL A 162 -1.44 -9.41 -26.71
C VAL A 162 -0.52 -9.30 -27.91
N VAL A 163 -0.91 -8.50 -28.90
CA VAL A 163 -0.10 -8.21 -30.08
C VAL A 163 0.62 -6.88 -29.84
N LEU A 164 1.94 -6.86 -29.95
CA LEU A 164 2.72 -5.67 -29.74
C LEU A 164 3.46 -5.29 -31.02
N THR A 165 3.41 -4.01 -31.39
CA THR A 165 4.27 -3.44 -32.44
C THR A 165 5.25 -2.48 -31.80
N VAL A 166 6.54 -2.76 -31.95
CA VAL A 166 7.62 -1.98 -31.33
C VAL A 166 8.66 -1.58 -32.35
N LEU A 167 9.34 -0.47 -32.11
CA LEU A 167 10.56 -0.08 -32.80
C LEU A 167 11.73 -0.26 -31.84
N ALA A 168 12.57 -1.27 -32.10
CA ALA A 168 13.78 -1.53 -31.32
C ALA A 168 14.85 -0.47 -31.62
N PRO A 169 15.75 -0.15 -30.68
CA PRO A 169 16.79 0.85 -30.89
C PRO A 169 17.79 0.47 -31.98
N ASP A 170 17.94 -0.82 -32.28
CA ASP A 170 18.87 -1.37 -33.28
C ASP A 170 18.19 -1.70 -34.63
N ARG A 171 16.96 -1.25 -34.84
CA ARG A 171 16.17 -1.54 -36.05
C ARG A 171 15.60 -0.29 -36.70
N ASP A 172 15.61 -0.29 -38.03
CA ASP A 172 14.99 0.75 -38.84
C ASP A 172 13.48 0.55 -39.00
N ASP A 173 13.03 -0.72 -39.04
CA ASP A 173 11.62 -1.07 -39.25
C ASP A 173 10.95 -1.58 -37.97
N PRO A 174 9.68 -1.19 -37.71
CA PRO A 174 8.89 -1.74 -36.63
C PRO A 174 8.70 -3.25 -36.76
N TRP A 175 8.67 -3.94 -35.63
CA TRP A 175 8.42 -5.37 -35.55
C TRP A 175 7.18 -5.67 -34.72
N THR A 176 6.29 -6.48 -35.28
CA THR A 176 5.08 -6.97 -34.61
C THR A 176 5.26 -8.41 -34.16
N PHE A 177 4.89 -8.71 -32.91
CA PHE A 177 4.88 -10.07 -32.38
C PHE A 177 3.77 -10.25 -31.34
N THR A 178 3.39 -11.51 -31.12
CA THR A 178 2.37 -11.89 -30.13
C THR A 178 3.05 -12.39 -28.86
N LEU A 179 2.65 -11.81 -27.73
CA LEU A 179 3.07 -12.24 -26.40
C LEU A 179 1.91 -12.94 -25.71
N VAL A 180 2.25 -13.93 -24.87
CA VAL A 180 1.29 -14.58 -23.98
C VAL A 180 1.51 -14.02 -22.58
N ARG A 181 0.48 -13.40 -22.00
CA ARG A 181 0.53 -12.84 -20.65
C ARG A 181 0.75 -13.96 -19.63
N ARG A 182 1.52 -13.68 -18.59
CA ARG A 182 1.74 -14.59 -17.47
C ARG A 182 1.97 -13.80 -16.19
N TRP A 183 2.05 -14.52 -15.08
CA TRP A 183 2.58 -13.98 -13.84
C TRP A 183 4.03 -13.51 -14.01
N ILE A 184 4.25 -12.26 -13.66
CA ILE A 184 5.53 -11.57 -13.61
C ILE A 184 5.80 -11.27 -12.14
N ARG A 185 6.93 -11.74 -11.64
CA ARG A 185 7.41 -11.39 -10.31
C ARG A 185 8.34 -10.20 -10.43
N VAL A 186 8.01 -9.10 -9.74
CA VAL A 186 8.86 -7.92 -9.68
C VAL A 186 9.72 -8.05 -8.42
N ALA A 187 11.04 -7.93 -8.57
CA ALA A 187 11.92 -7.90 -7.41
C ALA A 187 11.63 -6.60 -6.63
N PRO A 188 11.21 -6.67 -5.37
CA PRO A 188 10.82 -5.48 -4.62
C PRO A 188 12.04 -4.71 -4.08
N ILE A 189 13.24 -5.27 -4.23
CA ILE A 189 14.54 -4.72 -3.84
C ILE A 189 15.48 -4.70 -5.04
N GLU A 190 16.16 -3.57 -5.22
CA GLU A 190 17.39 -3.49 -5.99
C GLU A 190 18.54 -3.13 -5.06
N ALA A 191 19.65 -3.87 -5.15
CA ALA A 191 20.78 -3.66 -4.26
C ALA A 191 22.09 -3.65 -5.05
N ARG A 192 22.99 -2.74 -4.66
CA ARG A 192 24.30 -2.59 -5.27
C ARG A 192 25.30 -1.97 -4.29
N PRO A 193 26.59 -2.30 -4.39
CA PRO A 193 27.62 -1.55 -3.68
C PRO A 193 27.73 -0.13 -4.25
N VAL A 194 27.91 0.86 -3.38
CA VAL A 194 28.10 2.27 -3.76
C VAL A 194 29.45 2.83 -3.34
N LEU A 195 30.01 2.36 -2.23
CA LEU A 195 31.37 2.65 -1.78
C LEU A 195 32.01 1.37 -1.20
N PRO A 196 33.33 1.34 -0.98
CA PRO A 196 33.99 0.26 -0.25
C PRO A 196 33.34 0.09 1.12
N GLY A 197 32.53 -0.96 1.24
CA GLY A 197 31.75 -1.18 2.43
C GLY A 197 30.61 -0.19 2.62
N VAL A 198 29.87 0.17 1.58
CA VAL A 198 28.51 0.71 1.72
C VAL A 198 27.61 0.02 0.71
N GLU A 199 26.53 -0.58 1.20
CA GLU A 199 25.49 -1.19 0.37
C GLU A 199 24.38 -0.15 0.16
N TYR A 200 23.93 0.01 -1.07
CA TYR A 200 22.72 0.73 -1.42
C TYR A 200 21.60 -0.28 -1.68
N VAL A 201 20.44 -0.04 -1.10
CA VAL A 201 19.23 -0.86 -1.25
C VAL A 201 18.07 0.06 -1.58
N HIS A 202 17.52 -0.05 -2.78
CA HIS A 202 16.26 0.59 -3.16
C HIS A 202 15.11 -0.37 -2.90
N ILE A 203 14.20 0.02 -2.00
CA ILE A 203 12.95 -0.71 -1.76
C ILE A 203 11.89 -0.01 -2.61
N LYS A 204 11.42 -0.67 -3.67
CA LYS A 204 10.43 -0.10 -4.60
C LYS A 204 9.01 -0.13 -4.04
N SER A 205 8.70 -1.17 -3.26
CA SER A 205 7.40 -1.39 -2.63
C SER A 205 7.50 -2.40 -1.50
N PHE A 206 6.60 -2.33 -0.52
CA PHE A 206 6.51 -3.31 0.57
C PHE A 206 5.61 -4.48 0.15
N ALA A 207 6.13 -5.35 -0.72
CA ALA A 207 5.48 -6.59 -1.11
C ALA A 207 5.72 -7.70 -0.07
N ARG A 208 4.94 -8.78 -0.16
CA ARG A 208 5.09 -9.93 0.75
C ARG A 208 6.53 -10.46 0.75
N ARG A 209 7.05 -10.80 1.94
CA ARG A 209 8.41 -11.33 2.19
C ARG A 209 9.57 -10.34 2.01
N ILE A 210 9.30 -9.05 1.80
CA ILE A 210 10.35 -8.03 1.62
C ILE A 210 11.37 -8.05 2.77
N ALA A 211 10.94 -8.23 4.02
CA ALA A 211 11.86 -8.28 5.16
C ALA A 211 12.82 -9.48 5.07
N THR A 212 12.32 -10.65 4.65
CA THR A 212 13.16 -11.84 4.46
C THR A 212 14.14 -11.67 3.31
N ASP A 213 13.68 -11.10 2.20
CA ASP A 213 14.51 -10.87 1.02
C ASP A 213 15.60 -9.81 1.31
N LEU A 214 15.26 -8.77 2.10
CA LEU A 214 16.20 -7.77 2.57
C LEU A 214 17.26 -8.37 3.50
N ASP A 215 16.85 -9.15 4.50
CA ASP A 215 17.79 -9.80 5.43
C ASP A 215 18.76 -10.73 4.69
N ALA A 216 18.25 -11.51 3.73
CA ALA A 216 19.07 -12.38 2.89
C ALA A 216 20.05 -11.60 1.98
N GLN A 217 19.64 -10.44 1.46
CA GLN A 217 20.54 -9.54 0.71
C GLN A 217 21.64 -8.98 1.63
N LEU A 218 21.26 -8.51 2.83
CA LEU A 218 22.20 -7.93 3.79
C LEU A 218 23.18 -8.96 4.36
N ALA A 219 22.80 -10.23 4.47
CA ALA A 219 23.69 -11.30 4.94
C ALA A 219 24.87 -11.58 3.99
N ARG A 220 24.76 -11.17 2.71
CA ARG A 220 25.81 -11.38 1.70
C ARG A 220 26.87 -10.29 1.67
N ARG A 221 26.62 -9.16 2.34
CA ARG A 221 27.54 -8.02 2.32
C ARG A 221 28.67 -8.20 3.33
N PRO A 222 29.84 -7.59 3.10
CA PRO A 222 30.94 -7.63 4.06
C PRO A 222 30.52 -7.02 5.42
N PRO A 223 30.99 -7.58 6.55
CA PRO A 223 30.69 -7.03 7.85
C PRO A 223 31.39 -5.66 8.05
N LYS A 224 30.62 -4.66 8.49
CA LYS A 224 31.02 -3.29 8.88
C LYS A 224 31.06 -2.26 7.76
N SER A 225 29.90 -2.04 7.19
CA SER A 225 29.73 -1.27 5.99
C SER A 225 28.40 -0.54 6.06
N GLY A 226 28.38 0.78 5.84
CA GLY A 226 27.17 1.59 5.94
C GLY A 226 26.04 1.06 5.06
N LEU A 227 24.81 1.48 5.32
CA LEU A 227 23.65 1.11 4.52
C LEU A 227 22.92 2.37 4.08
N VAL A 228 22.66 2.47 2.78
CA VAL A 228 21.69 3.42 2.24
C VAL A 228 20.41 2.65 1.93
N ILE A 229 19.31 3.03 2.56
CA ILE A 229 17.96 2.55 2.23
C ILE A 229 17.28 3.64 1.42
N ASP A 230 17.12 3.44 0.13
CA ASP A 230 16.39 4.36 -0.72
C ASP A 230 14.90 3.99 -0.72
N LEU A 231 14.07 4.92 -0.25
CA LEU A 231 12.61 4.83 -0.25
C LEU A 231 11.98 5.83 -1.23
N ARG A 232 12.78 6.54 -2.03
CA ARG A 232 12.29 7.53 -2.98
C ARG A 232 11.38 6.87 -4.02
N GLY A 233 10.26 7.52 -4.30
CA GLY A 233 9.22 7.02 -5.20
C GLY A 233 8.46 5.79 -4.70
N ASN A 234 8.68 5.33 -3.45
CA ASN A 234 8.00 4.14 -2.90
C ASN A 234 6.62 4.52 -2.32
N PRO A 235 5.50 4.11 -2.94
CA PRO A 235 4.15 4.46 -2.49
C PRO A 235 3.68 3.68 -1.24
N GLY A 236 4.53 2.81 -0.71
CA GLY A 236 4.27 1.94 0.42
C GLY A 236 4.02 0.49 0.01
N GLY A 237 2.99 -0.12 0.60
CA GLY A 237 2.66 -1.54 0.43
C GLY A 237 2.05 -2.12 1.70
N LEU A 238 2.34 -3.38 1.98
CA LEU A 238 1.79 -4.11 3.12
C LEU A 238 2.30 -3.53 4.45
N PHE A 239 1.36 -3.22 5.35
CA PHE A 239 1.62 -2.65 6.67
C PHE A 239 2.52 -3.55 7.53
N ASP A 240 2.21 -4.85 7.58
CA ASP A 240 2.98 -5.83 8.37
C ASP A 240 4.42 -5.98 7.88
N GLU A 241 4.63 -5.84 6.57
CA GLU A 241 5.97 -5.89 5.98
C GLU A 241 6.80 -4.65 6.32
N ALA A 242 6.18 -3.48 6.47
CA ALA A 242 6.84 -2.28 6.97
C ALA A 242 7.32 -2.46 8.42
N ILE A 243 6.48 -3.08 9.25
CA ILE A 243 6.84 -3.44 10.63
C ILE A 243 8.00 -4.42 10.62
N ALA A 244 7.91 -5.49 9.84
CA ALA A 244 8.96 -6.52 9.75
C ALA A 244 10.29 -5.95 9.26
N VAL A 245 10.28 -5.07 8.26
CA VAL A 245 11.50 -4.38 7.79
C VAL A 245 12.08 -3.48 8.88
N SER A 246 11.25 -2.75 9.62
CA SER A 246 11.71 -1.91 10.74
C SER A 246 12.34 -2.75 11.85
N ASP A 247 11.75 -3.91 12.14
CA ASP A 247 12.19 -4.87 13.16
C ASP A 247 13.59 -5.45 12.85
N LEU A 248 13.98 -5.53 11.57
CA LEU A 248 15.34 -5.93 11.20
C LEU A 248 16.43 -5.03 11.78
N PHE A 249 16.12 -3.75 12.05
CA PHE A 249 17.13 -2.76 12.44
C PHE A 249 16.98 -2.23 13.87
N LEU A 250 15.87 -2.55 14.54
CA LEU A 250 15.56 -2.10 15.90
C LEU A 250 15.56 -3.29 16.85
N SER A 251 16.29 -3.19 17.95
CA SER A 251 16.34 -4.29 18.94
C SER A 251 15.22 -4.23 19.98
N GLU A 252 14.60 -3.06 20.17
CA GLU A 252 13.53 -2.84 21.15
C GLU A 252 12.77 -1.53 20.91
N GLY A 253 11.62 -1.42 21.56
CA GLY A 253 10.79 -0.21 21.59
C GLY A 253 9.72 -0.16 20.50
N PRO A 254 8.86 0.87 20.51
CA PRO A 254 7.78 0.98 19.54
C PRO A 254 8.30 1.22 18.12
N ILE A 255 7.66 0.56 17.15
CA ILE A 255 7.82 0.80 15.71
C ILE A 255 6.70 1.72 15.23
N VAL A 256 5.45 1.38 15.55
CA VAL A 256 4.27 2.12 15.11
C VAL A 256 3.11 1.89 16.07
N SER A 257 2.27 2.90 16.25
CA SER A 257 1.01 2.75 16.99
C SER A 257 -0.18 3.07 16.09
N VAL A 258 -1.30 2.39 16.33
CA VAL A 258 -2.51 2.48 15.49
C VAL A 258 -3.69 2.91 16.35
N THR A 259 -4.42 3.93 15.91
CA THR A 259 -5.64 4.42 16.56
C THR A 259 -6.87 4.15 15.71
N GLY A 260 -7.91 3.60 16.34
CA GLY A 260 -9.19 3.33 15.68
C GLY A 260 -10.13 4.53 15.71
N LYS A 261 -11.37 4.33 15.23
CA LYS A 261 -12.44 5.35 15.15
C LYS A 261 -12.71 6.12 16.46
N SER A 262 -12.44 5.51 17.63
CA SER A 262 -12.62 6.17 18.93
C SER A 262 -11.48 7.11 19.33
N GLY A 263 -10.43 7.21 18.51
CA GLY A 263 -9.21 7.96 18.81
C GLY A 263 -8.29 7.27 19.83
N ARG A 264 -8.66 6.08 20.31
CA ARG A 264 -7.84 5.29 21.23
C ARG A 264 -6.84 4.45 20.45
N VAL A 265 -5.64 4.28 21.00
CA VAL A 265 -4.69 3.27 20.53
C VAL A 265 -5.36 1.90 20.66
N ILE A 266 -5.47 1.20 19.53
CA ILE A 266 -6.03 -0.15 19.45
C ILE A 266 -4.92 -1.18 19.26
N GLU A 267 -3.80 -0.78 18.66
CA GLU A 267 -2.62 -1.65 18.47
C GLU A 267 -1.34 -0.84 18.64
N GLN A 268 -0.30 -1.51 19.14
CA GLN A 268 1.04 -0.98 19.23
C GLN A 268 2.01 -2.10 18.86
N HIS A 269 2.81 -1.84 17.83
CA HIS A 269 3.81 -2.78 17.32
C HIS A 269 5.18 -2.34 17.81
N ALA A 270 5.97 -3.30 18.29
CA ALA A 270 7.26 -3.06 18.91
C ALA A 270 8.31 -4.02 18.35
N ALA A 271 9.56 -3.58 18.40
CA ALA A 271 10.68 -4.32 17.88
C ALA A 271 11.16 -5.43 18.84
N HIS A 272 11.84 -6.44 18.28
CA HIS A 272 12.35 -7.63 18.95
C HIS A 272 13.85 -7.77 18.76
N GLU A 273 14.58 -8.06 19.84
CA GLU A 273 16.05 -8.15 19.81
C GLU A 273 16.58 -9.24 18.87
N ARG A 274 15.86 -10.37 18.75
CA ARG A 274 16.35 -11.55 18.06
C ARG A 274 16.48 -11.31 16.56
N GLY A 275 17.70 -11.45 16.04
CA GLY A 275 17.96 -11.32 14.60
C GLY A 275 18.15 -9.88 14.14
N THR A 276 18.17 -8.92 15.06
CA THR A 276 18.48 -7.52 14.74
C THR A 276 19.83 -7.44 14.03
N GLN A 277 19.87 -6.68 12.95
CA GLN A 277 21.08 -6.37 12.22
C GLN A 277 22.11 -5.70 13.14
N PRO A 278 23.42 -5.93 12.92
CA PRO A 278 24.47 -5.29 13.70
C PRO A 278 24.35 -3.75 13.70
N ASN A 279 25.00 -3.10 14.65
CA ASN A 279 25.06 -1.64 14.64
C ASN A 279 26.06 -1.16 13.57
N TYR A 280 25.55 -0.41 12.61
CA TYR A 280 26.29 0.30 11.54
C TYR A 280 25.44 1.49 11.09
N PRO A 281 26.05 2.57 10.56
CA PRO A 281 25.30 3.76 10.18
C PRO A 281 24.34 3.46 9.02
N ILE A 282 23.12 4.00 9.11
CA ILE A 282 22.04 3.86 8.12
C ILE A 282 21.62 5.26 7.67
N ALA A 283 21.70 5.52 6.37
CA ALA A 283 21.06 6.66 5.73
C ALA A 283 19.77 6.17 5.04
N ILE A 284 18.70 6.94 5.14
CA ILE A 284 17.45 6.67 4.42
C ILE A 284 17.18 7.85 3.49
N LEU A 285 16.95 7.57 2.21
CA LEU A 285 16.60 8.59 1.22
C LEU A 285 15.08 8.61 1.07
N ILE A 286 14.48 9.79 1.18
CA ILE A 286 13.04 10.02 1.04
C ILE A 286 12.74 11.18 0.09
N ASP A 287 11.54 11.16 -0.47
CA ASP A 287 10.99 12.20 -1.33
C ASP A 287 9.46 12.27 -1.21
N ASN A 288 8.81 13.16 -1.96
CA ASN A 288 7.35 13.28 -1.95
C ASN A 288 6.61 12.00 -2.41
N GLY A 289 7.28 11.10 -3.14
CA GLY A 289 6.72 9.80 -3.55
C GLY A 289 6.79 8.73 -2.44
N SER A 290 7.56 8.97 -1.38
CA SER A 290 7.68 8.10 -0.22
C SER A 290 6.42 8.17 0.62
N ALA A 291 5.63 7.10 0.68
CA ALA A 291 4.32 7.11 1.34
C ALA A 291 4.03 5.85 2.15
N SER A 292 3.10 5.96 3.11
CA SER A 292 2.49 4.83 3.81
C SER A 292 3.54 3.93 4.50
N ALA A 293 3.64 2.65 4.14
CA ALA A 293 4.65 1.73 4.67
C ALA A 293 6.10 2.28 4.64
N ALA A 294 6.46 3.05 3.61
CA ALA A 294 7.78 3.72 3.56
C ALA A 294 7.96 4.72 4.70
N GLU A 295 6.90 5.47 5.03
CA GLU A 295 6.89 6.44 6.14
C GLU A 295 6.93 5.73 7.50
N ILE A 296 6.33 4.54 7.63
CA ILE A 296 6.48 3.72 8.85
C ILE A 296 7.95 3.37 9.08
N VAL A 297 8.66 2.86 8.06
CA VAL A 297 10.08 2.50 8.19
C VAL A 297 10.93 3.73 8.46
N ALA A 298 10.77 4.80 7.68
CA ALA A 298 11.52 6.04 7.86
C ALA A 298 11.32 6.62 9.26
N GLY A 299 10.06 6.75 9.70
CA GLY A 299 9.70 7.31 11.01
C GLY A 299 10.14 6.42 12.17
N ALA A 300 10.01 5.10 12.04
CA ALA A 300 10.44 4.16 13.09
C ALA A 300 11.95 4.21 13.30
N LEU A 301 12.74 4.19 12.23
CA LEU A 301 14.19 4.22 12.33
C LEU A 301 14.73 5.60 12.73
N HIS A 302 14.11 6.66 12.23
CA HIS A 302 14.46 8.04 12.58
C HIS A 302 14.16 8.36 14.06
N ASP A 303 12.92 8.14 14.52
CA ASP A 303 12.49 8.51 15.88
C ASP A 303 13.24 7.73 16.96
N ARG A 304 13.80 6.57 16.60
CA ARG A 304 14.62 5.73 17.48
C ARG A 304 16.11 6.04 17.38
N GLY A 305 16.50 7.04 16.58
CA GLY A 305 17.91 7.42 16.35
C GLY A 305 18.73 6.34 15.67
N ARG A 306 18.07 5.41 14.94
CA ARG A 306 18.74 4.29 14.24
C ARG A 306 19.23 4.68 12.86
N ALA A 307 18.57 5.64 12.21
CA ALA A 307 18.93 6.12 10.89
C ALA A 307 18.79 7.65 10.78
N ARG A 308 19.48 8.22 9.78
CA ARG A 308 19.39 9.62 9.40
C ARG A 308 18.68 9.76 8.05
N LEU A 309 17.79 10.74 7.91
CA LEU A 309 16.95 10.94 6.73
C LEU A 309 17.50 12.04 5.81
N PHE A 310 17.53 11.78 4.50
CA PHE A 310 18.03 12.69 3.47
C PHE A 310 16.98 12.87 2.37
N GLY A 311 16.93 14.07 1.77
CA GLY A 311 16.14 14.35 0.56
C GLY A 311 15.04 15.37 0.78
N GLU A 312 13.79 14.99 0.51
CA GLU A 312 12.62 15.87 0.62
C GLU A 312 11.54 15.26 1.51
N ARG A 313 10.61 16.10 1.97
CA ARG A 313 9.48 15.66 2.80
C ARG A 313 8.67 14.56 2.10
N SER A 314 8.32 13.52 2.87
CA SER A 314 7.46 12.43 2.41
C SER A 314 6.01 12.85 2.13
N TYR A 315 5.23 11.95 1.54
CA TYR A 315 3.87 12.22 1.08
C TYR A 315 2.90 12.64 2.21
N GLY A 316 2.94 11.94 3.35
CA GLY A 316 2.03 12.15 4.47
C GLY A 316 0.78 11.29 4.46
N LYS A 317 0.88 9.99 4.17
CA LYS A 317 -0.27 9.07 4.23
C LYS A 317 -0.30 8.31 5.55
N GLY A 318 -1.03 8.83 6.53
CA GLY A 318 -1.09 8.29 7.91
C GLY A 318 -2.25 7.35 8.21
N SER A 319 -2.87 6.76 7.19
CA SER A 319 -4.05 5.91 7.29
C SER A 319 -3.71 4.43 7.05
N VAL A 320 -4.38 3.54 7.78
CA VAL A 320 -4.31 2.09 7.59
C VAL A 320 -5.54 1.64 6.83
N GLN A 321 -5.33 1.00 5.69
CA GLN A 321 -6.39 0.37 4.92
C GLN A 321 -6.49 -1.11 5.28
N SER A 322 -7.71 -1.60 5.51
CA SER A 322 -8.02 -3.02 5.52
C SER A 322 -8.61 -3.39 4.18
N ILE A 323 -8.20 -4.54 3.65
CA ILE A 323 -8.84 -5.17 2.51
C ILE A 323 -9.85 -6.19 3.06
N LEU A 324 -11.10 -6.11 2.59
CA LEU A 324 -12.21 -6.94 3.03
C LEU A 324 -12.79 -7.69 1.83
N ASP A 325 -12.81 -9.02 1.91
CA ASP A 325 -13.47 -9.88 0.92
C ASP A 325 -15.00 -9.72 0.99
N LEU A 326 -15.65 -9.63 -0.16
CA LEU A 326 -17.10 -9.60 -0.28
C LEU A 326 -17.62 -10.92 -0.89
N SER A 327 -18.90 -11.22 -0.65
CA SER A 327 -19.46 -12.56 -0.93
C SER A 327 -19.57 -12.91 -2.42
N ASP A 328 -19.53 -11.93 -3.31
CA ASP A 328 -19.51 -12.10 -4.77
C ASP A 328 -18.08 -12.16 -5.34
N GLY A 329 -17.06 -12.14 -4.47
CA GLY A 329 -15.65 -12.12 -4.86
C GLY A 329 -15.10 -10.72 -5.15
N SER A 330 -15.90 -9.66 -4.98
CA SER A 330 -15.42 -8.28 -5.00
C SER A 330 -14.64 -7.95 -3.72
N GLY A 331 -13.94 -6.82 -3.72
CA GLY A 331 -13.11 -6.38 -2.60
C GLY A 331 -13.45 -4.96 -2.15
N LEU A 332 -13.40 -4.73 -0.85
CA LEU A 332 -13.50 -3.39 -0.26
C LEU A 332 -12.19 -3.04 0.43
N LYS A 333 -11.47 -2.04 -0.08
CA LYS A 333 -10.37 -1.40 0.63
C LYS A 333 -10.92 -0.24 1.44
N LEU A 334 -10.77 -0.27 2.75
CA LEU A 334 -11.39 0.68 3.66
C LEU A 334 -10.36 1.23 4.64
N THR A 335 -10.33 2.55 4.81
CA THR A 335 -9.57 3.18 5.90
C THR A 335 -10.22 2.85 7.24
N VAL A 336 -9.54 2.05 8.06
CA VAL A 336 -10.07 1.58 9.36
C VAL A 336 -9.37 2.19 10.56
N ALA A 337 -8.17 2.74 10.36
CA ALA A 337 -7.37 3.31 11.42
C ALA A 337 -6.39 4.36 10.91
N ARG A 338 -5.74 5.05 11.84
CA ARG A 338 -4.61 5.94 11.59
C ARG A 338 -3.39 5.45 12.36
N TYR A 339 -2.20 5.70 11.85
CA TYR A 339 -0.97 5.32 12.53
C TYR A 339 -0.08 6.52 12.85
N PHE A 340 0.76 6.32 13.87
CA PHE A 340 1.62 7.32 14.46
C PHE A 340 3.01 6.72 14.63
N THR A 341 4.03 7.54 14.39
CA THR A 341 5.43 7.17 14.58
C THR A 341 5.74 6.98 16.07
N PRO A 342 6.92 6.42 16.44
CA PRO A 342 7.32 6.23 17.85
C PRO A 342 7.29 7.50 18.70
N SER A 343 7.56 8.68 18.12
CA SER A 343 7.47 9.98 18.81
C SER A 343 6.03 10.46 19.05
N GLY A 344 5.04 9.75 18.51
CA GLY A 344 3.62 10.13 18.58
C GLY A 344 3.20 11.13 17.49
N GLN A 345 4.03 11.35 16.46
CA GLN A 345 3.67 12.19 15.33
C GLN A 345 2.62 11.52 14.46
N GLN A 346 1.51 12.23 14.23
CA GLN A 346 0.56 11.90 13.17
C GLN A 346 1.12 12.40 11.85
N ILE A 347 1.35 11.50 10.90
CA ILE A 347 1.97 11.86 9.62
C ILE A 347 0.93 12.24 8.54
N ASP A 348 -0.35 11.99 8.79
CA ASP A 348 -1.44 12.26 7.85
C ASP A 348 -1.46 13.73 7.39
N SER A 349 -1.33 13.96 6.09
CA SER A 349 -1.19 15.27 5.42
C SER A 349 0.03 16.11 5.87
N LYS A 350 0.97 15.53 6.61
CA LYS A 350 2.19 16.20 7.08
C LYS A 350 3.46 15.58 6.51
N GLY A 351 3.51 14.26 6.40
CA GLY A 351 4.72 13.54 6.05
C GLY A 351 5.76 13.51 7.17
N ILE A 352 6.94 13.08 6.79
CA ILE A 352 8.17 12.98 7.57
C ILE A 352 9.17 13.92 6.92
N GLU A 353 9.74 14.82 7.72
CA GLU A 353 10.77 15.74 7.28
C GLU A 353 12.14 15.04 7.31
N PRO A 354 13.02 15.26 6.32
CA PRO A 354 14.38 14.77 6.37
C PRO A 354 15.23 15.55 7.38
N ASP A 355 16.28 14.92 7.91
CA ASP A 355 17.30 15.60 8.72
C ASP A 355 18.11 16.57 7.84
N ASP A 356 18.45 16.13 6.63
CA ASP A 356 19.16 16.92 5.62
C ASP A 356 18.29 17.10 4.39
N ALA A 357 17.67 18.28 4.29
CA ALA A 357 16.90 18.66 3.12
C ALA A 357 17.83 18.93 1.93
N VAL A 358 17.78 18.08 0.91
CA VAL A 358 18.59 18.17 -0.30
C VAL A 358 17.68 18.10 -1.52
N PRO A 359 17.55 19.18 -2.31
CA PRO A 359 16.73 19.16 -3.50
C PRO A 359 17.37 18.28 -4.59
N ALA A 360 16.55 17.55 -5.33
CA ALA A 360 17.01 16.81 -6.49
C ALA A 360 17.52 17.76 -7.58
N GLN A 361 18.71 17.48 -8.14
CA GLN A 361 19.27 18.25 -9.26
C GLN A 361 19.18 17.47 -10.57
N GLN A 362 18.95 18.17 -11.68
CA GLN A 362 18.97 17.56 -13.00
C GLN A 362 20.36 16.99 -13.30
N ASN A 363 20.43 15.68 -13.56
CA ASN A 363 21.62 14.90 -13.95
C ASN A 363 22.62 14.53 -12.83
N SER A 364 22.25 14.63 -11.56
CA SER A 364 23.06 14.12 -10.44
C SER A 364 22.18 13.67 -9.27
N ASP A 365 22.56 12.59 -8.59
CA ASP A 365 21.86 12.12 -7.41
C ASP A 365 22.40 12.78 -6.14
N THR A 366 22.11 14.09 -6.00
CA THR A 366 22.58 14.91 -4.88
C THR A 366 22.18 14.38 -3.50
N VAL A 367 21.04 13.70 -3.43
CA VAL A 367 20.52 13.11 -2.19
C VAL A 367 21.37 11.89 -1.80
N LEU A 368 21.67 11.02 -2.75
CA LEU A 368 22.59 9.91 -2.51
C LEU A 368 23.99 10.41 -2.17
N ASP A 369 24.50 11.41 -2.91
CA ASP A 369 25.84 11.98 -2.65
C ASP A 369 25.95 12.51 -1.22
N ALA A 370 24.98 13.30 -0.75
CA ALA A 370 24.94 13.81 0.62
C ALA A 370 24.91 12.69 1.68
N ALA A 371 24.15 11.62 1.43
CA ALA A 371 24.12 10.47 2.32
C ALA A 371 25.45 9.71 2.36
N LEU A 372 26.13 9.60 1.21
CA LEU A 372 27.44 8.95 1.11
C LEU A 372 28.55 9.77 1.78
N ASP A 373 28.50 11.10 1.66
CA ASP A 373 29.40 12.00 2.38
C ASP A 373 29.24 11.82 3.90
N TRP A 374 28.00 11.81 4.42
CA TRP A 374 27.74 11.56 5.84
C TRP A 374 28.17 10.17 6.32
N LEU A 375 28.06 9.13 5.49
CA LEU A 375 28.52 7.78 5.82
C LEU A 375 30.05 7.65 5.82
N SER A 376 30.75 8.61 5.21
CA SER A 376 32.21 8.62 5.08
C SER A 376 32.93 9.46 6.16
N ASP A 377 32.20 10.35 6.82
CA ASP A 377 32.62 11.15 7.98
C ASP A 377 32.60 10.34 9.29
#